data_AF-A0A933Z9C4-F1
#
_entry.id   AF-A0A933Z9C4-F1
#
_cell.length_a   1.000
_cell.length_b   1.000
_cell.length_c   1.000
_cell.angle_alpha   90.00
_cell.angle_beta   90.00
_cell.angle_gamma   90.00
#
_symmetry.space_group_name_H-M   'P 1'
#
loop_
_entity.id
_entity.type
_entity.pdbx_description
1 polymer ?
#
loop_
_entity_poly.entity_id
_entity_poly.type
_entity_poly.pdbx_seq_one_letter_code
_entity_poly.pdbx_strand_id
1 'polypeptide(L)' 'MEFVFAQARLEWQPGQGYRHPHSGQWVATPLEALKGWIVEDAGQRMQWVQLIGAIEEFWKHNQPSQVDPQAVVDFA' A
#
# COMPACT_ATOMS: atom_id res chain seq x y z
N MET A 1 -5.47 3.02 -7.89
CA MET A 1 -5.01 1.62 -7.87
C MET A 1 -5.11 1.19 -6.44
N GLU A 2 -5.41 -0.08 -6.20
CA GLU A 2 -5.46 -0.63 -4.85
C GLU A 2 -4.51 -1.81 -4.74
N PHE A 3 -3.70 -1.82 -3.69
CA PHE A 3 -2.84 -2.95 -3.34
C PHE A 3 -3.48 -3.70 -2.18
N VAL A 4 -3.67 -5.01 -2.32
CA VAL A 4 -4.39 -5.83 -1.34
C VAL A 4 -3.52 -7.02 -0.94
N PHE A 5 -3.47 -7.30 0.37
CA PHE A 5 -2.90 -8.52 0.91
C PHE A 5 -3.71 -8.95 2.13
N ALA A 6 -4.33 -10.14 2.07
CA ALA A 6 -5.30 -10.61 3.06
C ALA A 6 -6.40 -9.55 3.33
N GLN A 7 -6.44 -8.94 4.52
CA GLN A 7 -7.40 -7.88 4.85
C GLN A 7 -6.81 -6.47 4.75
N ALA A 8 -5.48 -6.35 4.58
CA ALA A 8 -4.80 -5.07 4.42
C ALA A 8 -4.97 -4.54 3.00
N ARG A 9 -5.23 -3.24 2.88
CA ARG A 9 -5.51 -2.56 1.61
C ARG A 9 -4.93 -1.16 1.57
N LEU A 10 -4.19 -0.81 0.51
CA LEU A 10 -3.57 0.51 0.38
C LEU A 10 -3.88 1.13 -0.98
N GLU A 11 -4.48 2.32 -0.96
CA GLU A 11 -4.78 3.09 -2.16
C GLU A 11 -3.53 3.80 -2.68
N TRP A 12 -3.33 3.77 -3.99
CA TRP A 12 -2.31 4.54 -4.70
C TRP A 12 -2.91 5.32 -5.87
N GLN A 13 -2.45 6.56 -6.07
CA GLN A 13 -2.83 7.39 -7.20
C GLN A 13 -1.59 8.01 -7.88
N PRO A 14 -1.50 7.96 -9.22
CA PRO A 14 -0.41 8.61 -9.95
C PRO A 14 -0.31 10.10 -9.60
N GLY A 15 0.91 10.56 -9.29
CA GLY A 15 1.18 11.96 -8.93
C GLY A 15 0.81 12.36 -7.50
N GLN A 16 0.00 11.59 -6.77
CA GLN A 16 -0.31 11.85 -5.36
C GLN A 16 0.41 10.88 -4.41
N GLY A 17 0.62 9.62 -4.82
CA GLY A 17 1.26 8.60 -4.00
C GLY A 17 0.24 7.70 -3.30
N TYR A 18 0.49 7.37 -2.03
CA TYR A 18 -0.30 6.44 -1.23
C TYR A 18 -1.17 7.16 -0.22
N ARG A 19 -2.38 6.66 0.00
CA ARG A 19 -3.30 7.24 0.96
C ARG A 19 -3.12 6.60 2.33
N HIS A 20 -2.78 7.38 3.34
CA HIS A 20 -2.71 6.92 4.71
C HIS A 20 -4.11 6.51 5.20
N PRO A 21 -4.34 5.28 5.69
CA PRO A 21 -5.69 4.77 5.95
C PRO A 21 -6.37 5.43 7.16
N HIS A 22 -5.60 5.89 8.16
CA HIS A 22 -6.15 6.61 9.32
C HIS A 22 -6.33 8.13 9.08
N SER A 23 -5.30 8.85 8.62
CA SER A 23 -5.34 10.31 8.46
C SER A 23 -5.93 10.78 7.12
N GLY A 24 -6.00 9.90 6.12
CA GLY A 24 -6.44 10.23 4.76
C GLY A 24 -5.43 11.05 3.94
N GLN A 25 -4.26 11.38 4.49
CA GLN A 25 -3.22 12.15 3.82
C GLN A 25 -2.52 11.32 2.73
N TRP A 26 -2.11 12.00 1.65
CA TRP A 26 -1.30 11.40 0.59
C TRP A 26 0.19 11.53 0.91
N VAL A 27 0.94 10.45 0.70
CA VAL A 27 2.37 10.35 0.99
C VAL A 27 3.13 9.63 -0.12
N ALA A 28 4.43 9.85 -0.21
CA ALA A 28 5.22 9.38 -1.35
C ALA A 28 5.48 7.87 -1.32
N THR A 29 5.66 7.30 -0.12
CA THR A 29 6.04 5.89 0.05
C THR A 29 4.98 5.09 0.79
N PRO A 30 4.88 3.76 0.54
CA PRO A 30 3.90 2.94 1.23
C PRO A 30 4.20 2.87 2.74
N LEU A 31 5.48 2.91 3.15
CA LEU A 31 5.88 2.93 4.56
C LEU A 31 5.39 4.19 5.29
N GLU A 32 5.49 5.35 4.66
CA GLU A 32 4.95 6.60 5.23
C GLU A 32 3.44 6.53 5.41
N ALA A 33 2.74 5.77 4.56
CA ALA A 33 1.29 5.67 4.61
C ALA A 33 0.80 4.92 5.86
N LEU A 34 1.70 4.26 6.59
CA LEU A 34 1.39 3.58 7.85
C LEU A 34 2.17 4.18 9.03
N LYS A 35 2.96 5.22 8.82
CA LYS A 35 3.83 5.76 9.87
C LYS A 35 3.00 6.43 10.95
N GLY A 36 3.21 6.02 12.20
CA GLY A 36 2.49 6.54 13.36
C GLY A 36 1.10 5.91 13.56
N TRP A 37 0.65 5.08 12.62
CA TRP A 37 -0.52 4.22 12.84
C TRP A 37 -0.09 2.95 13.58
N ILE A 38 -0.71 2.70 14.74
CA ILE A 38 -0.45 1.53 15.56
C ILE A 38 -1.65 0.60 15.43
N VAL A 39 -1.39 -0.60 14.91
CA VAL A 39 -2.36 -1.69 14.88
C VAL A 39 -2.18 -2.52 16.14
N GLU A 40 -3.24 -2.61 16.95
CA GLU A 40 -3.23 -3.34 18.23
C GLU A 40 -3.22 -4.86 18.03
N ASP A 41 -3.84 -5.34 16.95
CA ASP A 41 -3.85 -6.75 16.60
C ASP A 41 -2.56 -7.17 15.88
N ALA A 42 -1.85 -8.15 16.46
CA ALA A 42 -0.58 -8.63 15.92
C ALA A 42 -0.74 -9.27 14.53
N GLY A 43 -1.85 -9.96 14.26
CA GLY A 43 -2.13 -10.59 12.97
C GLY A 43 -2.32 -9.54 11.88
N GLN A 44 -3.13 -8.53 12.14
CA GLN A 44 -3.38 -7.41 11.24
C GLN A 44 -2.10 -6.60 11.01
N ARG A 45 -1.27 -6.38 12.03
CA ARG A 45 0.04 -5.73 11.88
C ARG A 45 0.93 -6.51 10.90
N MET A 46 0.98 -7.84 11.01
CA MET A 46 1.77 -8.67 10.10
C MET A 46 1.28 -8.56 8.65
N GLN A 47 -0.03 -8.52 8.43
CA GLN A 47 -0.60 -8.33 7.09
C GLN A 47 -0.16 -7.00 6.46
N TRP A 48 -0.11 -5.92 7.24
CA TRP A 48 0.42 -4.63 6.75
C TRP A 48 1.89 -4.69 6.40
N VAL A 49 2.72 -5.32 7.23
CA VAL A 49 4.15 -5.47 6.93
C VAL A 49 4.35 -6.26 5.63
N GLN A 50 3.57 -7.33 5.43
CA GLN A 50 3.61 -8.11 4.20
C GLN A 50 3.12 -7.32 2.98
N LEU A 51 2.04 -6.55 3.12
CA LEU A 51 1.55 -5.66 2.07
C LEU A 51 2.63 -4.65 1.63
N ILE A 52 3.28 -3.97 2.60
CA ILE A 52 4.35 -3.01 2.29
C ILE A 52 5.49 -3.68 1.54
N GLY A 53 5.96 -4.83 2.00
CA GLY A 53 7.02 -5.57 1.32
C GLY A 53 6.64 -5.99 -0.10
N ALA A 54 5.39 -6.42 -0.31
CA ALA A 54 4.88 -6.80 -1.63
C ALA A 54 4.77 -5.61 -2.59
N ILE A 55 4.35 -4.44 -2.09
CA ILE A 55 4.31 -3.19 -2.87
C ILE A 55 5.72 -2.75 -3.27
N GLU A 56 6.68 -2.79 -2.34
CA GLU A 56 8.06 -2.43 -2.64
C GLU A 56 8.67 -3.37 -3.68
N GLU A 57 8.40 -4.67 -3.60
CA GLU A 57 8.86 -5.64 -4.60
C GLU A 57 8.18 -5.41 -5.96
N PHE A 58 6.86 -5.17 -5.97
CA PHE A 58 6.11 -4.88 -7.18
C PHE A 58 6.73 -3.71 -7.97
N TRP A 59 7.06 -2.61 -7.29
CA TRP A 59 7.64 -1.43 -7.95
C TRP A 59 9.11 -1.57 -8.36
N LYS A 60 9.83 -2.60 -7.89
CA LYS A 60 11.16 -2.91 -8.45
C LYS A 60 11.07 -3.48 -9.87
N HIS A 61 9.96 -4.17 -10.17
CA HIS A 61 9.76 -4.85 -11.46
C HIS A 61 8.81 -4.10 -12.40
N ASN A 62 8.08 -3.10 -11.90
CA ASN A 62 7.06 -2.37 -12.65
C ASN A 62 7.30 -0.87 -12.57
N GLN A 63 7.07 -0.14 -13.67
CA GLN A 63 7.07 1.32 -13.66
C GLN A 63 5.65 1.87 -13.52
N PRO A 64 5.45 3.00 -12.81
CA PRO A 64 4.13 3.63 -12.67
C PRO A 64 3.40 3.92 -13.98
N SER A 65 4.12 4.19 -15.06
CA SER A 65 3.56 4.44 -16.39
C SER A 65 3.02 3.19 -17.09
N GLN A 66 3.38 2.00 -16.61
CA GLN A 66 3.02 0.72 -17.23
C GLN A 66 1.79 0.07 -16.59
N VAL A 67 1.30 0.64 -15.48
CA VAL A 67 0.24 0.04 -14.69
C VAL A 67 -1.03 0.88 -14.76
N ASP A 68 -2.18 0.21 -14.84
CA ASP A 68 -3.48 0.87 -14.87
C ASP A 68 -3.78 1.52 -13.51
N PRO A 69 -3.97 2.86 -13.44
CA PRO A 69 -4.33 3.54 -12.20
C PRO A 69 -5.65 3.08 -11.59
N GLN A 70 -6.49 2.31 -12.28
CA GLN A 70 -7.73 1.74 -11.77
C GLN A 70 -7.62 0.26 -11.37
N ALA A 71 -6.46 -0.37 -11.58
CA ALA A 71 -6.28 -1.77 -11.24
C ALA A 71 -6.28 -2.04 -9.74
N VAL A 72 -6.63 -3.27 -9.40
CA VAL A 72 -6.45 -3.88 -8.08
C VAL A 72 -5.38 -4.94 -8.20
N VAL A 73 -4.29 -4.79 -7.45
CA VAL A 73 -3.18 -5.74 -7.37
C VAL A 73 -3.34 -6.53 -6.07
N ASP A 74 -3.75 -7.79 -6.21
CA ASP A 74 -3.92 -8.72 -5.09
C ASP A 74 -2.68 -9.60 -4.95
N PHE A 75 -2.07 -9.59 -3.77
CA PHE A 75 -0.87 -10.33 -3.41
C PHE A 75 -1.16 -11.63 -2.62
N ALA A 76 -2.42 -12.12 -2.68
CA ALA A 76 -2.95 -13.35 -2.05
C ALA A 76 -1.93 -14.46 -1.72
#